data_AF-T1G8P6-F1
#
_entry.id   AF-T1G8P6-F1
#
_cell.length_a   1.000
_cell.length_b   1.000
_cell.length_c   1.000
_cell.angle_alpha   90.00
_cell.angle_beta   90.00
_cell.angle_gamma   90.00
#
_symmetry.space_group_name_H-M   'P 1'
#
loop_
_entity.id
_entity.type
_entity.pdbx_description
1 polymer ?
#
loop_
_entity_poly.entity_id
_entity_poly.type
_entity_poly.pdbx_seq_one_letter_code
_entity_poly.pdbx_strand_id
1 'polypeptide(L)'
;LAEQARKNKYHKYVDGHLILKQGLLLKRRYLGWRALPRMFLLTEGPHLYYVDDEADERRGEVEWTEELKTEVIKPKIFYLHTPKRVYYLEDPSANAAKWCQIIEQVARHYFAEEAGSNSRKQSSPQIQQQQPS
;
A
#
# COMPACT_ATOMS: atom_id res chain seq x y z
N LEU A 1 -4.71 -12.75 -12.46
CA LEU A 1 -4.30 -11.60 -13.30
C LEU A 1 -5.07 -11.49 -14.62
N ALA A 2 -5.16 -12.51 -15.48
CA ALA A 2 -5.85 -12.41 -16.77
C ALA A 2 -7.31 -11.92 -16.68
N GLU A 3 -8.05 -12.34 -15.65
CA GLU A 3 -9.40 -11.86 -15.41
C GLU A 3 -9.45 -10.36 -15.07
N GLN A 4 -8.56 -9.88 -14.19
CA GLN A 4 -8.44 -8.46 -13.86
C GLN A 4 -8.10 -7.64 -15.11
N ALA A 5 -7.14 -8.10 -15.91
CA ALA A 5 -6.74 -7.41 -17.14
C ALA A 5 -7.92 -7.23 -18.11
N ARG A 6 -8.83 -8.21 -18.18
CA ARG A 6 -10.00 -8.15 -19.05
C ARG A 6 -11.17 -7.37 -18.47
N LYS A 7 -11.42 -7.47 -17.16
CA LYS A 7 -12.66 -6.96 -16.52
C LYS A 7 -12.49 -5.64 -15.79
N ASN A 8 -11.28 -5.31 -15.34
CA ASN A 8 -11.04 -4.14 -14.49
C ASN A 8 -10.39 -3.00 -15.29
N LYS A 9 -11.15 -1.93 -15.53
CA LYS A 9 -10.67 -0.75 -16.27
C LYS A 9 -9.43 -0.09 -15.65
N TYR A 10 -9.18 -0.32 -14.35
CA TYR A 10 -8.03 0.24 -13.64
C TYR A 10 -6.76 -0.60 -13.76
N HIS A 11 -6.80 -1.78 -14.41
CA HIS A 11 -5.61 -2.63 -14.57
C HIS A 11 -4.44 -1.90 -15.25
N LYS A 12 -4.72 -0.97 -16.17
CA LYS A 12 -3.70 -0.17 -16.86
C LYS A 12 -2.88 0.76 -15.96
N TYR A 13 -3.29 0.98 -14.71
CA TYR A 13 -2.60 1.90 -13.77
C TYR A 13 -1.78 1.21 -12.69
N VAL A 14 -1.82 -0.13 -12.63
CA VAL A 14 -1.24 -0.91 -11.54
C VAL A 14 -0.02 -1.72 -11.97
N ASP A 15 0.56 -1.42 -13.14
CA ASP A 15 1.81 -2.01 -13.63
C ASP A 15 1.84 -3.55 -13.61
N GLY A 16 0.69 -4.19 -13.83
CA GLY A 16 0.54 -5.65 -13.83
C GLY A 16 0.27 -6.28 -12.46
N HIS A 17 0.27 -5.49 -11.37
CA HIS A 17 -0.01 -5.99 -10.02
C HIS A 17 -1.50 -6.34 -9.81
N LEU A 18 -1.75 -7.43 -9.08
CA LEU A 18 -3.07 -7.86 -8.65
C LEU A 18 -3.67 -6.84 -7.68
N ILE A 19 -4.88 -6.35 -8.00
CA ILE A 19 -5.64 -5.44 -7.14
C ILE A 19 -6.32 -6.25 -6.03
N LEU A 20 -5.91 -6.01 -4.79
CA LEU A 20 -6.43 -6.64 -3.58
C LEU A 20 -7.68 -5.91 -3.08
N LYS A 21 -7.69 -4.58 -3.18
CA LYS A 21 -8.84 -3.73 -2.85
C LYS A 21 -8.85 -2.50 -3.74
N GLN A 22 -10.03 -2.08 -4.17
CA GLN A 22 -10.23 -0.79 -4.84
C GLN A 22 -11.47 -0.07 -4.32
N GLY A 23 -11.49 1.25 -4.47
CA GLY A 23 -12.66 2.05 -4.18
C GLY A 23 -12.44 3.54 -4.36
N LEU A 24 -13.54 4.26 -4.61
CA LEU A 24 -13.53 5.71 -4.71
C LEU A 24 -13.40 6.32 -3.32
N LEU A 25 -12.35 7.10 -3.10
CA LEU A 25 -12.14 7.87 -1.88
C LEU A 25 -12.05 9.35 -2.20
N LEU A 26 -12.54 10.18 -1.29
CA LEU A 26 -12.31 11.61 -1.34
C LEU A 26 -10.97 11.90 -0.65
N LYS A 27 -10.00 12.37 -1.43
CA LYS A 27 -8.65 12.69 -0.97
C LYS A 27 -8.51 14.20 -0.79
N ARG A 28 -8.02 14.64 0.37
CA ARG A 28 -7.64 16.05 0.60
C ARG A 28 -6.14 16.24 0.42
N ARG A 29 -5.73 17.43 -0.02
CA ARG A 29 -4.30 17.81 -0.09
C ARG A 29 -3.79 18.21 1.30
N TYR A 30 -4.57 19.03 2.01
CA TYR A 30 -4.33 19.44 3.38
C TYR A 30 -5.65 19.46 4.16
N LEU A 31 -5.57 19.51 5.49
CA LEU A 31 -6.75 19.68 6.33
C LEU A 31 -7.44 21.01 6.01
N GLY A 32 -8.77 21.00 5.87
CA GLY A 32 -9.55 22.17 5.46
C GLY A 32 -9.64 22.42 3.94
N TRP A 33 -8.84 21.73 3.11
CA TRP A 33 -8.96 21.85 1.65
C TRP A 33 -10.10 20.99 1.10
N ARG A 34 -10.59 21.36 -0.09
CA ARG A 34 -11.59 20.57 -0.84
C ARG A 34 -11.08 19.16 -1.07
N ALA A 35 -11.93 18.17 -0.82
CA ALA A 35 -11.62 16.79 -1.13
C ALA A 35 -11.92 16.53 -2.61
N LEU A 36 -11.01 15.83 -3.30
CA LEU A 36 -11.19 15.43 -4.69
C LEU A 36 -11.38 13.91 -4.76
N PRO A 37 -12.33 13.41 -5.57
CA PRO A 37 -12.53 11.99 -5.76
C PRO A 37 -11.33 11.37 -6.45
N ARG A 38 -10.82 10.26 -5.92
CA ARG A 38 -9.75 9.47 -6.52
C ARG A 38 -10.09 7.99 -6.37
N MET A 39 -9.87 7.21 -7.42
CA MET A 39 -9.94 5.75 -7.31
C MET A 39 -8.64 5.26 -6.66
N PHE A 40 -8.74 4.68 -5.47
CA PHE A 40 -7.60 4.06 -4.80
C PHE A 40 -7.53 2.58 -5.14
N LEU A 41 -6.32 2.10 -5.40
CA LEU A 41 -6.02 0.74 -5.84
C LEU A 41 -4.91 0.18 -4.95
N LEU A 42 -5.27 -0.67 -4.00
CA LEU A 42 -4.34 -1.44 -3.19
C LEU A 42 -3.97 -2.71 -3.95
N THR A 43 -2.68 -2.98 -4.12
CA THR A 43 -2.20 -4.12 -4.91
C THR A 43 -1.15 -4.95 -4.15
N GLU A 44 -0.82 -6.12 -4.70
CA GLU A 44 0.45 -6.79 -4.39
C GLU A 44 1.64 -5.87 -4.75
N GLY A 45 2.79 -6.04 -4.11
CA GLY A 45 4.00 -5.25 -4.41
C GLY A 45 4.69 -4.54 -3.24
N PRO A 46 4.05 -4.22 -2.09
CA PRO A 46 2.71 -3.65 -1.94
C PRO A 46 2.65 -2.24 -2.53
N HIS A 47 1.56 -1.90 -3.24
CA HIS A 47 1.34 -0.55 -3.76
C HIS A 47 -0.03 0.00 -3.41
N LEU A 48 -0.12 1.32 -3.29
CA LEU A 48 -1.39 2.02 -3.11
C LEU A 48 -1.45 3.21 -4.07
N TYR A 49 -1.91 2.93 -5.28
CA TYR A 49 -2.07 3.93 -6.32
C TYR A 49 -3.36 4.73 -6.13
N TYR A 50 -3.36 5.97 -6.60
CA TYR A 50 -4.57 6.76 -6.72
C TYR A 50 -4.70 7.41 -8.10
N VAL A 51 -5.84 7.15 -8.73
CA VAL A 51 -6.16 7.53 -10.11
C VAL A 51 -7.26 8.60 -10.10
N ASP A 52 -7.15 9.54 -11.02
CA ASP A 52 -8.22 10.48 -11.36
C ASP A 52 -9.03 9.91 -12.52
N ASP A 53 -10.20 9.35 -12.22
CA ASP A 53 -11.04 8.64 -13.20
C ASP A 53 -11.58 9.59 -14.28
N GLU A 54 -11.77 10.87 -13.96
CA GLU A 54 -12.24 11.88 -14.92
C GLU A 54 -11.13 12.29 -15.90
N ALA A 55 -9.89 12.38 -15.40
CA ALA A 55 -8.73 12.74 -16.21
C ALA A 55 -8.06 11.52 -16.87
N ASP A 56 -8.55 10.31 -16.60
CA ASP A 56 -7.98 9.03 -17.04
C ASP A 56 -6.47 8.91 -16.70
N GLU A 57 -6.03 9.43 -15.55
CA GLU A 57 -4.61 9.59 -15.20
C GLU A 57 -4.26 9.05 -13.81
N ARG A 58 -3.15 8.31 -13.71
CA ARG A 58 -2.53 7.95 -12.42
C ARG A 58 -1.85 9.18 -11.80
N ARG A 59 -2.47 9.75 -10.78
CA ARG A 59 -1.98 10.96 -10.11
C ARG A 59 -0.78 10.70 -9.18
N GLY A 60 -0.62 9.45 -8.73
CA GLY A 60 0.53 9.05 -7.95
C GLY A 60 0.29 7.79 -7.12
N GLU A 61 1.16 7.62 -6.15
CA GLU A 61 1.22 6.46 -5.27
C GLU A 61 1.55 6.90 -3.84
N VAL A 62 1.14 6.10 -2.86
CA VAL A 62 1.61 6.24 -1.48
C VAL A 62 2.94 5.52 -1.33
N GLU A 63 3.92 6.19 -0.74
CA GLU A 63 5.20 5.58 -0.36
C GLU A 63 5.00 4.59 0.79
N TRP A 64 5.26 3.31 0.52
CA TRP A 64 5.22 2.24 1.52
C TRP A 64 6.53 2.21 2.30
N THR A 65 6.43 2.24 3.63
CA THR A 65 7.55 2.10 4.55
C THR A 65 7.10 1.31 5.78
N GLU A 66 8.04 0.80 6.57
CA GLU A 66 7.73 0.09 7.82
C GLU A 66 6.97 0.97 8.83
N GLU A 67 7.16 2.30 8.76
CA GLU A 67 6.48 3.26 9.63
C GLU A 67 5.09 3.66 9.14
N LEU A 68 4.62 3.09 8.01
CA LEU A 68 3.28 3.34 7.48
C LEU A 68 2.23 2.90 8.51
N LYS A 69 1.37 3.83 8.90
CA LYS A 69 0.31 3.61 9.89
C LYS A 69 -1.01 4.15 9.40
N THR A 70 -2.09 3.50 9.81
CA THR A 70 -3.44 3.99 9.53
C THR A 70 -4.16 4.37 10.81
N GLU A 71 -5.11 5.29 10.71
CA GLU A 71 -5.86 5.78 11.86
C GLU A 71 -7.32 6.04 11.45
N VAL A 72 -8.26 5.34 12.07
CA VAL A 72 -9.69 5.57 11.86
C VAL A 72 -10.15 6.70 12.77
N ILE A 73 -10.60 7.81 12.18
CA ILE A 73 -11.11 8.96 12.93
C ILE A 73 -12.63 8.85 13.08
N LYS A 74 -13.31 8.47 12.00
CA LYS A 74 -14.77 8.26 11.94
C LYS A 74 -15.06 7.10 11.00
N PRO A 75 -16.29 6.53 10.99
CA PRO A 75 -16.64 5.46 10.05
C PRO A 75 -16.34 5.79 8.58
N LYS A 76 -16.42 7.08 8.19
CA LYS A 76 -16.07 7.56 6.85
C LYS A 76 -14.65 8.09 6.72
N ILE A 77 -13.97 8.48 7.80
CA ILE A 77 -12.71 9.24 7.72
C ILE A 77 -11.58 8.42 8.33
N PHE A 78 -10.51 8.25 7.58
CA PHE A 78 -9.26 7.68 8.08
C PHE A 78 -8.06 8.41 7.52
N TYR A 79 -6.98 8.36 8.28
CA TYR A 79 -5.69 8.92 7.89
C TYR A 79 -4.71 7.80 7.60
N LEU A 80 -3.85 8.04 6.62
CA LEU A 80 -2.74 7.18 6.28
C LEU A 80 -1.47 8.00 6.45
N HIS A 81 -0.69 7.63 7.46
CA HIS A 81 0.52 8.30 7.88
C HIS A 81 1.72 7.64 7.20
N THR A 82 2.54 8.46 6.54
CA THR A 82 3.85 8.10 5.98
C THR A 82 4.89 9.07 6.52
N PRO A 83 6.19 8.76 6.50
CA PRO A 83 7.22 9.63 7.07
C PRO A 83 7.19 11.08 6.55
N LYS A 84 6.89 11.26 5.25
CA LYS A 84 6.89 12.58 4.60
C LYS A 84 5.52 13.27 4.55
N ARG A 85 4.43 12.52 4.74
CA ARG A 85 3.07 13.00 4.44
C ARG A 85 1.99 12.24 5.18
N VAL A 86 0.93 12.95 5.56
CA VAL A 86 -0.35 12.35 5.96
C VAL A 86 -1.36 12.48 4.82
N TYR A 87 -2.00 11.36 4.48
CA TYR A 87 -3.09 11.30 3.51
C TYR A 87 -4.42 11.33 4.25
N TYR A 88 -5.17 12.41 4.07
CA TYR A 88 -6.51 12.57 4.64
C TYR A 88 -7.56 12.01 3.68
N LEU A 89 -8.16 10.87 4.04
CA LEU A 89 -9.03 10.10 3.18
C LEU A 89 -10.42 9.96 3.78
N GLU A 90 -11.42 10.04 2.91
CA GLU A 90 -12.81 9.83 3.26
C GLU A 90 -13.45 8.82 2.31
N ASP A 91 -14.07 7.78 2.87
CA ASP A 91 -14.87 6.79 2.17
C ASP A 91 -16.36 7.16 2.33
N PRO A 92 -17.05 7.60 1.26
CA PRO A 92 -18.47 7.91 1.30
C PRO A 92 -19.34 6.75 1.83
N SER A 93 -18.88 5.51 1.66
CA SER A 93 -19.57 4.27 2.04
C SER A 93 -19.35 3.87 3.50
N ALA A 94 -18.65 4.69 4.30
CA ALA A 94 -18.38 4.44 5.71
C ALA A 94 -17.63 3.13 6.02
N ASN A 95 -16.69 2.72 5.16
CA ASN A 95 -15.83 1.55 5.39
C ASN A 95 -14.37 1.93 5.71
N ALA A 96 -14.14 3.06 6.39
CA ALA A 96 -12.80 3.52 6.76
C ALA A 96 -12.00 2.44 7.51
N ALA A 97 -12.63 1.76 8.48
CA ALA A 97 -11.99 0.68 9.23
C ALA A 97 -11.53 -0.49 8.36
N LYS A 98 -12.30 -0.86 7.31
CA LYS A 98 -11.91 -1.95 6.40
C LYS A 98 -10.71 -1.57 5.54
N TRP A 99 -10.59 -0.29 5.16
CA TRP A 99 -9.40 0.22 4.47
C TRP A 99 -8.17 0.12 5.35
N CYS A 100 -8.24 0.64 6.58
CA CYS A 100 -7.18 0.52 7.58
C CYS A 100 -6.73 -0.92 7.78
N GLN A 101 -7.69 -1.83 8.04
CA GLN A 101 -7.42 -3.25 8.28
C GLN A 101 -6.65 -3.92 7.13
N ILE A 102 -7.09 -3.74 5.88
CA ILE A 102 -6.43 -4.41 4.75
C ILE A 102 -5.06 -3.79 4.43
N ILE A 103 -4.91 -2.46 4.57
CA ILE A 103 -3.63 -1.77 4.34
C ILE A 103 -2.61 -2.27 5.35
N GLU A 104 -2.97 -2.34 6.63
CA GLU A 104 -2.10 -2.84 7.69
C GLU A 104 -1.81 -4.34 7.55
N GLN A 105 -2.79 -5.13 7.09
CA GLN A 105 -2.56 -6.55 6.81
C GLN A 105 -1.52 -6.73 5.70
N VAL A 106 -1.63 -5.95 4.62
CA VAL A 106 -0.65 -5.95 3.53
C VAL A 106 0.70 -5.46 4.02
N ALA A 107 0.76 -4.34 4.77
CA ALA A 107 1.99 -3.83 5.36
C ALA A 107 2.69 -4.90 6.21
N ARG A 108 1.95 -5.54 7.12
CA ARG A 108 2.50 -6.62 7.95
C ARG A 108 3.00 -7.80 7.12
N HIS A 109 2.30 -8.18 6.06
CA HIS A 109 2.75 -9.30 5.22
C HIS A 109 4.12 -9.03 4.58
N TYR A 110 4.34 -7.82 4.05
CA TYR A 110 5.59 -7.49 3.37
C TYR A 110 6.73 -7.13 4.34
N PHE A 111 6.45 -6.38 5.41
CA PHE A 111 7.50 -5.91 6.33
C PHE A 111 7.80 -6.88 7.49
N ALA A 112 6.90 -7.81 7.84
CA ALA A 112 7.23 -8.85 8.83
C ALA A 112 8.19 -9.91 8.28
N GLU A 113 8.13 -10.19 6.97
CA GLU A 113 9.02 -11.15 6.30
C GLU A 113 10.48 -10.64 6.25
N GLU A 114 10.69 -9.32 6.16
CA GLU A 114 12.03 -8.73 6.19
C GLU A 114 12.72 -8.89 7.56
N ALA A 115 11.96 -8.73 8.66
CA ALA A 115 12.46 -8.95 10.02
C ALA A 115 12.84 -10.43 10.28
N GLY A 116 12.12 -11.38 9.67
CA GLY A 116 12.36 -12.83 9.81
C GLY A 116 13.50 -13.37 8.93
N SER A 117 13.85 -12.69 7.84
CA SER A 117 14.91 -13.13 6.92
C SER A 117 16.31 -12.65 7.32
N ASN A 118 16.43 -11.52 8.03
CA ASN A 118 17.72 -11.02 8.52
C ASN A 118 18.33 -11.87 9.64
N SER A 119 17.55 -12.73 10.30
CA SER A 119 18.02 -13.64 11.35
C SER A 119 18.50 -15.01 10.83
N ARG A 120 18.33 -15.32 9.53
CA ARG A 120 18.80 -16.59 8.92
C ARG A 120 20.18 -16.52 8.24
N LYS A 121 20.80 -15.35 8.14
CA LYS A 121 22.12 -15.17 7.49
C LYS A 121 23.27 -14.98 8.48
N GLN A 122 23.35 -15.78 9.55
CA GLN A 122 24.60 -15.99 10.31
C GLN A 122 24.64 -17.43 10.84
N SER A 123 24.96 -18.38 9.97
CA SER A 123 25.55 -19.67 10.36
C SER A 123 26.03 -20.39 9.11
N SER A 124 27.25 -20.05 8.68
CA SER A 124 28.07 -20.96 7.89
C SER A 124 29.35 -21.20 8.69
N PRO A 125 29.67 -22.45 9.06
CA PRO A 125 30.90 -22.76 9.77
C PRO A 125 32.10 -22.54 8.84
N GLN A 126 33.08 -21.76 9.31
CA GLN A 126 34.40 -21.66 8.68
C GLN A 126 35.09 -23.03 8.75
N ILE A 127 35.25 -23.69 7.59
CA ILE A 127 36.16 -24.83 7.47
C ILE A 127 37.57 -24.25 7.30
N GLN A 128 38.39 -24.43 8.33
CA GLN A 128 39.80 -24.06 8.33
C GLN A 128 40.60 -25.11 7.55
N GLN A 129 41.10 -24.75 6.37
CA GLN A 129 42.04 -25.59 5.62
C GLN A 129 43.43 -25.45 6.24
N GLN A 130 43.92 -26.54 6.82
CA GLN A 130 45.35 -26.72 7.15
C GLN A 130 46.09 -27.16 5.89
N GLN A 131 47.22 -26.51 5.61
CA GLN A 131 48.17 -26.93 4.58
C GLN A 131 49.09 -28.02 5.13
N PRO A 132 49.48 -29.03 4.33
CA PRO A 132 50.64 -29.84 4.63
C PRO A 132 51.89 -29.34 3.90
N SER A 133 52.96 -29.32 4.72
CA SER A 133 54.41 -29.33 4.55
C SER A 133 55.03 -29.44 3.17
#